data_AF-A0A439RFE1-F1
#
_entry.id   AF-A0A439RFE1-F1
#
_cell.length_a   1.000
_cell.length_b   1.000
_cell.length_c   1.000
_cell.angle_alpha   90.00
_cell.angle_beta   90.00
_cell.angle_gamma   90.00
#
_symmetry.space_group_name_H-M   'P 1'
#
loop_
_entity.id
_entity.type
_entity.pdbx_description
1 polymer ?
#
loop_
_entity_poly.entity_id
_entity_poly.type
_entity_poly.pdbx_seq_one_letter_code
_entity_poly.pdbx_strand_id
1 'polypeptide(L)'
;MPKRSEVYQAIDAERAHQDRRWNKDTTTTEGKHSVAEFVLFMEDYIVQARSQLTRNGDPVASALALDTVRKIAALSVVCMEQNGIVLRNQRDESFEPIQGDG
;
A
#
# COMPACT_ATOMS: atom_id res chain seq x y z
N MET A 1 -10.22 -21.18 -0.80
CA MET A 1 -9.97 -19.73 -1.01
C MET A 1 -10.36 -18.98 0.26
N PRO A 2 -9.58 -17.99 0.71
CA PRO A 2 -9.90 -17.22 1.91
C PRO A 2 -11.18 -16.38 1.69
N LYS A 3 -11.93 -16.17 2.78
CA LYS A 3 -13.02 -15.19 2.83
C LYS A 3 -12.43 -13.78 2.79
N ARG A 4 -13.21 -12.83 2.28
CA ARG A 4 -12.82 -11.41 2.25
C ARG A 4 -12.43 -10.87 3.64
N SER A 5 -13.14 -11.28 4.68
CA SER A 5 -12.85 -10.88 6.06
C SER A 5 -11.46 -11.35 6.53
N GLU A 6 -11.03 -12.55 6.12
CA GLU A 6 -9.71 -13.09 6.48
C GLU A 6 -8.60 -12.31 5.76
N VAL A 7 -8.85 -11.86 4.53
CA VAL A 7 -7.93 -11.00 3.79
C VAL A 7 -7.75 -9.65 4.48
N TYR A 8 -8.85 -9.02 4.93
CA TYR A 8 -8.77 -7.74 5.66
C TYR A 8 -8.07 -7.90 7.01
N GLN A 9 -8.33 -8.97 7.75
CA GLN A 9 -7.59 -9.26 8.99
C GLN A 9 -6.07 -9.40 8.75
N ALA A 10 -5.67 -10.02 7.64
CA ALA A 10 -4.26 -10.15 7.28
C ALA A 10 -3.60 -8.80 6.95
N ILE A 11 -4.35 -7.87 6.38
CA ILE A 11 -3.91 -6.49 6.10
C ILE A 11 -3.80 -5.71 7.43
N ASP A 12 -4.79 -5.82 8.31
CA ASP A 12 -4.78 -5.15 9.62
C ASP A 12 -3.61 -5.64 10.49
N ALA A 13 -3.32 -6.94 10.46
CA ALA A 13 -2.17 -7.52 11.14
C ALA A 13 -0.83 -6.96 10.62
N GLU A 14 -0.72 -6.72 9.31
CA GLU A 14 0.44 -6.04 8.71
C GLU A 14 0.52 -4.58 9.14
N ARG A 15 -0.60 -3.83 9.11
CA ARG A 15 -0.64 -2.44 9.59
C ARG A 15 -0.17 -2.33 11.03
N ALA A 16 -0.60 -3.24 11.90
CA ALA A 16 -0.14 -3.30 13.28
C ALA A 16 1.36 -3.63 13.38
N HIS A 17 1.91 -4.46 12.48
CA HIS A 17 3.35 -4.68 12.39
C HIS A 17 4.10 -3.41 11.97
N GLN A 18 3.59 -2.69 10.96
CA GLN A 18 4.16 -1.43 10.48
C GLN A 18 4.20 -0.36 11.59
N ASP A 19 3.13 -0.18 12.37
CA ASP A 19 3.10 0.78 13.48
C ASP A 19 4.14 0.47 14.57
N ARG A 20 4.35 -0.82 14.86
CA ARG A 20 5.40 -1.25 15.81
C ARG A 20 6.80 -1.02 15.26
N ARG A 21 6.98 -1.11 13.94
CA ARG A 21 8.28 -1.03 13.29
C ARG A 21 8.69 0.39 12.90
N TRP A 22 7.73 1.25 12.59
CA TRP A 22 7.93 2.62 12.13
C TRP A 22 7.15 3.58 13.02
N ASN A 23 7.85 4.09 14.02
CA ASN A 23 7.35 5.01 15.03
C ASN A 23 8.46 5.98 15.44
N LYS A 24 8.16 6.87 16.37
CA LYS A 24 9.08 7.90 16.88
C LYS A 24 10.38 7.34 17.46
N ASP A 25 10.38 6.09 17.92
CA ASP A 25 11.54 5.46 18.56
C ASP A 25 12.43 4.73 17.54
N THR A 26 11.93 4.53 16.32
CA THR A 26 12.57 3.68 15.29
C THR A 26 12.88 4.42 13.99
N THR A 27 12.23 5.57 13.75
CA THR A 27 12.38 6.36 12.52
C THR A 27 12.31 7.84 12.82
N THR A 28 13.05 8.66 12.08
CA THR A 28 13.03 10.12 12.21
C THR A 28 11.72 10.74 11.71
N THR A 29 11.01 10.07 10.81
CA THR A 29 9.69 10.48 10.31
C THR A 29 8.55 10.11 11.25
N GLU A 30 8.84 9.37 12.33
CA GLU A 30 7.84 8.78 13.22
C GLU A 30 6.82 7.88 12.47
N GLY A 31 7.19 7.34 11.32
CA GLY A 31 6.31 6.59 10.43
C GLY A 31 5.35 7.43 9.59
N LYS A 32 5.46 8.77 9.58
CA LYS A 32 4.63 9.68 8.79
C LYS A 32 5.24 9.96 7.42
N HIS A 33 4.48 9.76 6.35
CA HIS A 33 4.94 9.95 4.98
C HIS A 33 3.86 10.56 4.08
N SER A 34 4.32 11.26 3.04
CA SER A 34 3.48 11.81 1.98
C SER A 34 2.94 10.73 1.05
N VAL A 35 1.88 11.05 0.31
CA VAL A 35 1.35 10.18 -0.76
C VAL A 35 2.44 9.79 -1.77
N ALA A 36 3.31 10.73 -2.15
CA ALA A 36 4.38 10.46 -3.11
C ALA A 36 5.38 9.41 -2.59
N GLU A 37 5.79 9.51 -1.32
CA GLU A 37 6.67 8.52 -0.69
C GLU A 37 6.01 7.14 -0.62
N PHE A 38 4.74 7.05 -0.24
CA PHE A 38 4.02 5.78 -0.20
C PHE A 38 3.92 5.12 -1.58
N VAL A 39 3.71 5.90 -2.65
CA VAL A 39 3.73 5.38 -4.03
C VAL A 39 5.09 4.76 -4.36
N LEU A 40 6.18 5.42 -4.00
CA LEU A 40 7.54 4.88 -4.21
C LEU A 40 7.81 3.62 -3.38
N PHE A 41 7.34 3.56 -2.14
CA PHE A 41 7.46 2.33 -1.33
C PHE A 41 6.69 1.17 -1.94
N MET A 42 5.48 1.42 -2.46
CA MET A 42 4.69 0.40 -3.15
C MET A 42 5.38 -0.06 -4.44
N GLU A 43 6.00 0.84 -5.21
CA GLU A 43 6.76 0.50 -6.41
C GLU A 43 7.94 -0.44 -6.11
N ASP A 44 8.71 -0.17 -5.04
CA ASP A 44 9.81 -1.04 -4.62
C ASP A 44 9.30 -2.46 -4.29
N TYR A 45 8.19 -2.56 -3.57
CA TYR A 45 7.57 -3.87 -3.30
C TYR A 45 7.03 -4.55 -4.56
N ILE A 46 6.54 -3.80 -5.56
CA ILE A 46 6.16 -4.38 -6.86
C ILE A 46 7.39 -4.99 -7.55
N VAL A 47 8.52 -4.29 -7.55
CA VAL A 47 9.79 -4.82 -8.10
C VAL A 47 10.24 -6.05 -7.33
N GLN A 48 10.11 -6.07 -6.00
CA GLN A 48 10.41 -7.22 -5.18
C GLN A 48 9.53 -8.43 -5.53
N ALA A 49 8.22 -8.26 -5.65
CA ALA A 49 7.29 -9.32 -6.03
C ALA A 49 7.65 -9.90 -7.42
N ARG A 50 7.96 -9.04 -8.39
CA ARG A 50 8.43 -9.46 -9.72
C ARG A 50 9.72 -10.29 -9.62
N SER A 51 10.67 -9.87 -8.79
CA SER A 51 11.91 -10.61 -8.55
C SER A 51 11.63 -12.00 -7.96
N GLN A 52 10.74 -12.10 -6.96
CA GLN A 52 10.34 -13.38 -6.37
C GLN A 52 9.70 -14.32 -7.40
N LEU A 53 8.82 -13.79 -8.26
CA LEU A 53 8.13 -14.55 -9.30
C LEU A 53 9.06 -15.04 -10.42
N THR A 54 10.13 -14.30 -10.72
CA THR A 54 11.07 -14.65 -11.80
C THR A 54 12.22 -15.54 -11.35
N ARG A 55 12.54 -15.55 -10.05
CA ARG A 55 13.70 -16.28 -9.50
C ARG A 55 13.33 -17.60 -8.82
N ASN A 56 12.05 -17.83 -8.55
CA ASN A 56 11.58 -19.04 -7.87
C ASN A 56 10.55 -19.77 -8.72
N GLY A 57 10.39 -21.07 -8.48
CA GLY A 57 9.28 -21.85 -9.02
C GLY A 57 8.06 -21.85 -8.09
N ASP A 58 6.90 -22.19 -8.62
CA ASP A 58 5.72 -22.43 -7.81
C ASP A 58 5.83 -23.73 -6.99
N PRO A 59 5.20 -23.80 -5.81
CA PRO A 59 4.28 -22.81 -5.23
C PRO A 59 4.97 -21.68 -4.43
N VAL A 60 6.29 -21.73 -4.27
CA VAL A 60 7.05 -20.80 -3.42
C VAL A 60 7.00 -19.37 -3.98
N ALA A 61 7.18 -19.23 -5.29
CA ALA A 61 7.10 -17.94 -5.97
C ALA A 61 5.78 -17.21 -5.68
N SER A 62 4.65 -17.90 -5.88
CA SER A 62 3.32 -17.37 -5.60
C SER A 62 3.11 -17.01 -4.12
N ALA A 63 3.58 -17.83 -3.18
CA ALA A 63 3.44 -17.55 -1.75
C ALA A 63 4.20 -16.30 -1.32
N LEU A 64 5.44 -16.12 -1.80
CA LEU A 64 6.25 -14.93 -1.53
C LEU A 64 5.63 -13.67 -2.15
N ALA A 65 5.19 -13.76 -3.40
CA ALA A 65 4.54 -12.64 -4.08
C ALA A 65 3.25 -12.21 -3.37
N LEU A 66 2.45 -13.16 -2.87
CA LEU A 66 1.25 -12.86 -2.08
C LEU A 66 1.58 -12.18 -0.75
N ASP A 67 2.67 -12.58 -0.07
CA ASP A 67 3.15 -11.87 1.12
C ASP A 67 3.50 -10.41 0.81
N THR A 68 4.21 -10.17 -0.30
CA THR A 68 4.55 -8.82 -0.73
C THR A 68 3.30 -8.02 -1.12
N VAL A 69 2.30 -8.62 -1.78
CA VAL A 69 1.02 -7.96 -2.10
C VAL A 69 0.28 -7.53 -0.83
N ARG A 70 0.30 -8.35 0.22
CA ARG A 70 -0.29 -7.99 1.53
C ARG A 70 0.38 -6.74 2.12
N LYS A 71 1.70 -6.59 1.98
CA LYS A 71 2.44 -5.39 2.40
C LYS A 71 2.05 -4.16 1.60
N ILE A 72 1.91 -4.28 0.28
CA ILE A 72 1.46 -3.19 -0.60
C ILE A 72 0.05 -2.74 -0.19
N ALA A 73 -0.86 -3.69 0.09
CA ALA A 73 -2.21 -3.37 0.55
C ALA A 73 -2.19 -2.62 1.89
N ALA A 74 -1.37 -3.05 2.85
CA ALA A 74 -1.19 -2.32 4.10
C ALA A 74 -0.59 -0.91 3.88
N LEU A 75 0.41 -0.76 3.01
CA LEU A 75 0.95 0.55 2.62
C LEU A 75 -0.12 1.47 2.01
N SER A 76 -1.02 0.91 1.20
CA SER A 76 -2.13 1.68 0.62
C SER A 76 -3.08 2.20 1.71
N VAL A 77 -3.37 1.37 2.73
CA VAL A 77 -4.23 1.74 3.86
C VAL A 77 -3.58 2.86 4.67
N VAL A 78 -2.32 2.71 5.10
CA VAL A 78 -1.62 3.76 5.89
C VAL A 78 -1.48 5.06 5.09
N CYS A 79 -1.25 4.97 3.78
CA CYS A 79 -1.20 6.16 2.92
C CYS A 79 -2.48 6.98 3.05
N MET A 80 -3.65 6.33 2.94
CA MET A 80 -4.94 7.01 3.06
C MET A 80 -5.27 7.46 4.49
N GLU A 81 -4.86 6.70 5.51
CA GLU A 81 -5.06 7.12 6.90
C GLU A 81 -4.25 8.37 7.24
N GLN A 82 -3.04 8.51 6.70
CA GLN A 82 -2.17 9.66 6.96
C GLN A 82 -2.47 10.87 6.06
N ASN A 83 -2.93 10.64 4.83
CA ASN A 83 -3.07 11.69 3.82
C ASN A 83 -4.53 11.98 3.42
N GLY A 84 -5.49 11.25 3.99
CA GLY A 84 -6.91 11.37 3.69
C GLY A 84 -7.41 10.36 2.65
N ILE A 85 -8.74 10.23 2.58
CA ILE A 85 -9.45 9.30 1.68
C ILE A 85 -10.21 10.11 0.64
N VAL A 86 -10.12 9.71 -0.63
CA VAL A 86 -10.98 10.21 -1.71
C VAL A 86 -12.08 9.19 -1.98
N LEU A 87 -13.32 9.51 -1.61
CA LEU A 87 -14.46 8.61 -1.82
C LEU A 87 -14.84 8.55 -3.30
N ARG A 88 -15.40 7.42 -3.73
CA ARG A 88 -15.72 7.18 -5.14
C ARG A 88 -16.67 8.24 -5.72
N ASN A 89 -17.66 8.66 -4.95
CA ASN A 89 -18.64 9.68 -5.34
C ASN A 89 -18.09 11.12 -5.33
N GLN A 90 -16.95 11.37 -4.70
CA GLN A 90 -16.33 12.70 -4.67
C GLN A 90 -15.52 13.00 -5.94
N ARG A 91 -15.16 11.99 -6.74
CA ARG A 91 -14.39 12.17 -7.98
C ARG A 91 -15.21 12.74 -9.14
N ASP A 92 -16.53 12.59 -9.09
CA ASP A 92 -17.42 12.98 -10.20
C ASP A 92 -17.79 14.48 -10.15
N GLU A 93 -17.60 15.14 -9.00
CA GLU A 93 -17.99 16.55 -8.78
C GLU A 93 -16.81 17.54 -8.84
N SER A 94 -15.57 17.08 -8.76
CA SER A 94 -14.39 17.94 -8.52
C SER A 94 -13.43 18.09 -9.70
N PHE A 95 -13.78 17.59 -10.89
CA PHE A 95 -12.98 17.73 -12.11
C PHE A 95 -13.65 18.74 -13.05
N GLU A 96 -13.70 20.03 -12.65
CA GLU A 96 -13.97 21.06 -13.65
C GLU A 96 -12.75 21.18 -14.58
N PRO A 97 -12.93 21.08 -15.90
CA PRO A 97 -11.82 21.24 -16.83
C PRO A 97 -11.28 22.66 -16.69
N ILE A 98 -9.95 22.77 -16.58
CA ILE A 98 -9.25 24.06 -16.63
C ILE A 98 -9.67 24.72 -17.94
N GLN A 99 -10.45 25.79 -17.87
CA GLN A 99 -10.71 26.64 -19.02
C GLN A 99 -9.35 27.18 -19.46
N GLY A 100 -8.82 26.64 -20.55
CA GLY A 100 -7.64 27.17 -21.18
C GLY A 100 -7.99 28.51 -21.78
N ASP A 101 -7.38 29.58 -21.28
CA ASP A 101 -7.42 30.89 -21.91
C ASP A 101 -6.70 30.82 -23.27
N GLY A 102 -7.47 31.07 -24.33
CA GLY A 102 -7.01 31.22 -25.71
C GLY A 102 -8.10 31.82 -26.58
#